data_AF-A0A078RXI4-F1
#
_entry.id   AF-A0A078RXI4-F1
#
_cell.length_a   1.000
_cell.length_b   1.000
_cell.length_c   1.000
_cell.angle_alpha   90.00
_cell.angle_beta   90.00
_cell.angle_gamma   90.00
#
_symmetry.space_group_name_H-M   'P 1'
#
loop_
_entity.id
_entity.type
_entity.pdbx_description
1 polymer ?
#
loop_
_entity_poly.entity_id
_entity_poly.type
_entity_poly.pdbx_seq_one_letter_code
_entity_poly.pdbx_strand_id
1 'polypeptide(L)' 'MAKAIDMGNYYRIPCDNRDLNYDKFFSEGDEVVSRIEDYHSHNTQRLDVEGMKKQLMRLRFIQEDLGLIEKAKAREIRSE' A
#
# COMPACT_ATOMS: atom_id res chain seq x y z
N MET A 1 -7.01 11.28 -0.41
CA MET A 1 -7.87 10.06 -0.50
C MET A 1 -9.32 10.31 -0.98
N ALA A 2 -9.65 11.44 -1.61
CA ALA A 2 -11.03 11.95 -1.70
C ALA A 2 -12.09 11.14 -2.48
N LYS A 3 -11.69 10.16 -3.29
CA LYS A 3 -12.62 9.26 -4.03
C LYS A 3 -12.30 7.77 -3.82
N ALA A 4 -11.45 7.45 -2.84
CA ALA A 4 -11.05 6.07 -2.59
C ALA A 4 -12.22 5.30 -1.92
N ILE A 5 -12.52 4.12 -2.45
CA ILE A 5 -13.50 3.20 -1.87
C ILE A 5 -12.75 2.21 -0.99
N ASP A 6 -13.11 2.17 0.28
CA ASP A 6 -12.57 1.20 1.25
C ASP A 6 -13.14 -0.21 0.95
N MET A 7 -12.25 -1.15 0.66
CA MET A 7 -12.55 -2.57 0.42
C MET A 7 -12.05 -3.45 1.59
N GLY A 8 -11.82 -2.86 2.76
CA GLY A 8 -11.24 -3.47 3.94
C GLY A 8 -9.72 -3.56 3.86
N ASN A 9 -9.20 -4.51 3.08
CA ASN A 9 -7.76 -4.77 2.99
C ASN A 9 -7.04 -3.95 1.91
N TYR A 10 -7.79 -3.25 1.07
CA TYR A 10 -7.26 -2.43 -0.01
C TYR A 10 -8.21 -1.26 -0.28
N TYR A 11 -7.67 -0.21 -0.91
CA TYR A 11 -8.46 0.91 -1.38
C TYR A 11 -8.56 0.86 -2.89
N ARG A 12 -9.78 1.07 -3.42
CA ARG A 12 -10.01 1.21 -4.86
C ARG A 12 -10.10 2.68 -5.21
N ILE A 13 -9.19 3.16 -6.07
CA ILE A 13 -9.26 4.50 -6.64
C ILE A 13 -9.95 4.38 -8.01
N PRO A 14 -11.19 4.89 -8.18
CA PRO A 14 -11.88 4.84 -9.46
C PRO A 14 -11.17 5.71 -10.49
N CYS A 15 -11.29 5.34 -11.78
CA CYS A 15 -10.83 6.18 -12.88
C CYS A 15 -11.50 7.55 -12.79
N ASP A 16 -10.70 8.59 -12.98
CA ASP A 16 -11.16 9.95 -12.88
C ASP A 16 -11.95 10.33 -14.14
N ASN A 17 -13.28 10.28 -14.07
CA ASN A 17 -14.18 10.68 -15.16
C ASN A 17 -14.29 12.21 -15.28
N ARG A 18 -13.18 12.94 -15.12
CA ARG A 18 -13.12 14.31 -15.60
C ARG A 18 -13.09 14.23 -17.13
N ASP A 19 -14.27 14.34 -17.74
CA ASP A 19 -14.35 14.93 -19.08
C ASP A 19 -13.51 16.21 -19.09
N LEU A 20 -12.99 16.60 -20.26
CA LEU A 20 -12.14 17.79 -20.53
C LEU A 20 -12.79 19.16 -20.15
N ASN A 21 -13.65 19.18 -19.14
CA ASN A 21 -14.31 20.34 -18.56
C ASN A 21 -13.34 21.12 -17.67
N TYR A 22 -12.80 22.20 -18.23
CA TYR A 22 -12.09 23.25 -17.52
C TYR A 22 -12.97 24.02 -16.52
N ASP A 23 -14.31 23.87 -16.61
CA ASP A 23 -15.29 24.56 -15.76
C ASP A 23 -15.22 24.17 -14.27
N LYS A 24 -14.67 22.99 -13.95
CA LYS A 24 -14.55 22.51 -12.55
C LYS A 24 -13.43 23.17 -11.74
N PHE A 25 -12.62 24.03 -12.36
CA PHE A 25 -11.53 24.72 -11.68
C PHE A 25 -11.87 26.17 -11.29
N PHE A 26 -13.01 26.71 -11.73
CA PHE A 26 -13.24 28.16 -11.67
C PHE A 26 -14.49 28.64 -10.91
N SER A 27 -15.47 27.79 -10.58
CA SER A 27 -16.78 28.30 -10.11
C SER A 27 -17.22 27.88 -8.71
N GLU A 28 -16.93 26.68 -8.23
CA GLU A 28 -17.31 26.28 -6.87
C GLU A 28 -16.23 25.36 -6.30
N GLY A 29 -15.41 25.89 -5.39
CA GLY A 29 -14.42 25.13 -4.68
C GLY A 29 -15.10 24.03 -3.87
N ASP A 30 -14.84 22.79 -4.25
CA ASP A 30 -15.34 21.60 -3.56
C ASP A 30 -14.67 21.53 -2.16
N GLU A 31 -15.22 22.22 -1.16
CA GLU A 31 -14.70 22.30 0.22
C GLU A 31 -14.53 20.91 0.87
N VAL A 32 -15.19 19.90 0.32
CA VAL A 32 -15.14 18.50 0.78
C VAL A 32 -13.77 17.86 0.50
N VAL A 33 -13.07 18.26 -0.56
CA VAL A 33 -11.75 17.70 -0.93
C VAL A 33 -10.65 18.13 0.05
N SER A 34 -10.83 19.26 0.72
CA SER A 34 -9.85 19.84 1.66
C SER A 34 -9.73 19.08 2.99
N ARG A 35 -10.75 18.29 3.38
CA ARG A 35 -10.80 17.63 4.71
C ARG A 35 -10.22 16.22 4.75
N ILE A 36 -9.76 15.69 3.62
CA ILE A 36 -9.35 14.29 3.53
C ILE A 36 -7.83 14.23 3.59
N GLU A 37 -7.31 13.88 4.78
CA GLU A 37 -5.89 13.65 4.98
C GLU A 37 -5.37 12.54 4.05
N ASP A 38 -4.15 12.72 3.57
CA ASP A 38 -3.49 11.75 2.69
C ASP A 38 -3.02 10.54 3.48
N TYR A 39 -3.20 9.35 2.92
CA TYR A 39 -2.69 8.12 3.53
C TYR A 39 -1.21 7.93 3.16
N HIS A 40 -0.35 7.86 4.17
CA HIS A 40 1.11 7.75 4.02
C HIS A 40 1.74 6.90 5.14
N SER A 41 3.02 6.55 5.02
CA SER A 41 3.70 5.69 6.00
C SER A 41 3.72 6.24 7.44
N HIS A 42 3.52 7.55 7.64
CA HIS A 42 3.53 8.16 8.97
C HIS A 42 2.18 8.10 9.70
N ASN A 43 1.05 7.88 9.01
CA ASN A 43 -0.30 7.83 9.61
C ASN A 43 -0.95 6.45 9.54
N THR A 44 -0.29 5.47 8.92
CA THR A 44 -0.65 4.06 9.08
C THR A 44 -0.28 3.55 10.48
N GLN A 45 -0.82 2.39 10.86
CA GLN A 45 -0.39 1.68 12.05
C GLN A 45 1.10 1.36 11.97
N ARG A 46 1.87 1.95 12.91
CA ARG A 46 3.31 1.68 13.05
C ARG A 46 3.50 0.48 13.96
N LEU A 47 4.20 -0.53 13.44
CA LEU A 47 4.56 -1.70 14.24
C LEU A 47 5.64 -1.31 15.27
N ASP A 48 5.53 -1.90 16.45
CA ASP A 48 6.58 -1.89 17.46
C ASP A 48 7.66 -2.94 17.12
N VAL A 49 8.70 -3.02 17.96
CA VAL A 49 9.82 -3.95 17.72
C VAL A 49 9.32 -5.40 17.67
N GLU A 50 8.37 -5.77 18.52
CA GLU A 50 7.86 -7.15 18.57
C GLU A 50 6.97 -7.48 17.37
N GLY A 51 6.09 -6.55 16.97
CA GLY A 51 5.29 -6.65 15.76
C GLY A 51 6.16 -6.76 14.50
N MET A 52 7.26 -6.01 14.45
CA MET A 52 8.23 -6.08 13.35
C MET A 52 8.91 -7.45 13.30
N LYS A 53 9.38 -7.99 14.43
CA LYS A 53 9.94 -9.36 14.49
C LYS A 53 8.95 -10.39 13.98
N LYS A 54 7.69 -10.35 14.43
CA LYS A 54 6.64 -11.28 13.97
C LYS A 54 6.41 -11.20 12.46
N GLN A 55 6.45 -10.00 11.89
CA GLN A 55 6.28 -9.81 10.45
C GLN A 55 7.49 -10.34 9.67
N LEU A 56 8.72 -10.07 10.13
CA LEU A 56 9.95 -10.57 9.52
C LEU A 56 10.01 -12.11 9.57
N MET A 57 9.59 -12.71 10.67
CA MET A 57 9.57 -14.17 10.82
C MET A 57 8.56 -14.88 9.91
N ARG A 58 7.68 -14.16 9.20
CA ARG A 58 6.84 -14.74 8.14
C ARG A 58 7.59 -14.93 6.83
N LEU A 59 8.70 -14.21 6.63
CA LEU A 59 9.47 -14.24 5.41
C LEU A 59 10.43 -15.43 5.45
N ARG A 60 10.32 -16.34 4.46
CA ARG A 60 11.11 -17.58 4.46
C ARG A 60 12.61 -17.31 4.38
N PHE A 61 13.04 -16.33 3.57
CA PHE A 61 14.46 -16.00 3.45
C PHE A 61 15.09 -15.54 4.78
N ILE A 62 14.33 -14.84 5.62
CA ILE A 62 14.80 -14.42 6.95
C ILE A 62 14.98 -15.63 7.87
N GLN A 63 14.04 -16.58 7.82
CA GLN A 63 14.14 -17.83 8.56
C GLN A 63 15.33 -18.68 8.08
N GLU A 64 15.57 -18.71 6.76
CA GLU A 64 16.72 -19.39 6.14
C GLU A 64 18.06 -18.76 6.55
N ASP A 65 18.16 -17.42 6.56
CA ASP A 65 19.39 -16.71 6.96
C ASP A 65 19.66 -16.78 8.48
N LEU A 66 18.61 -16.89 9.29
CA LEU A 66 18.72 -17.17 10.74
C LEU A 66 19.00 -18.65 11.04
N GLY A 67 19.04 -19.54 10.04
CA GLY A 67 19.32 -20.96 10.21
C GLY A 67 18.17 -21.77 10.80
N LEU A 68 16.95 -21.24 10.80
CA LEU A 68 15.75 -21.91 11.30
C LEU A 68 15.15 -22.88 10.28
N ILE A 69 15.40 -22.65 8.99
CA ILE A 69 14.94 -23.48 7.87
C ILE A 69 16.12 -23.68 6.92
N GLU A 70 16.19 -24.85 6.28
CA GLU A 70 17.19 -25.10 5.25
C GLU A 70 17.00 -24.18 4.03
N LYS A 71 18.11 -23.66 3.51
CA LYS A 71 18.11 -22.82 2.31
C LYS A 71 17.50 -23.56 1.15
N ALA A 72 16.45 -23.00 0.55
CA ALA A 72 15.87 -23.58 -0.64
C ALA A 72 16.91 -23.52 -1.76
N LYS A 73 17.20 -24.66 -2.41
CA LYS A 73 18.04 -24.67 -3.61
C LYS A 73 17.44 -23.71 -4.63
N ALA A 74 18.26 -22.78 -5.12
CA ALA A 74 17.85 -21.86 -6.17
C ALA A 74 17.26 -22.69 -7.32
N ARG A 75 15.99 -22.47 -7.64
CA ARG A 75 15.46 -22.93 -8.93
C ARG A 75 16.24 -22.16 -9.98
N GLU A 76 17.06 -22.86 -10.76
CA GLU A 76 17.57 -22.33 -12.02
C GLU A 76 16.35 -21.87 -12.83
N ILE A 77 16.07 -20.57 -12.81
CA ILE A 77 15.14 -19.98 -13.76
C ILE A 77 15.91 -19.97 -15.08
N ARG A 78 15.78 -21.05 -15.85
CA ARG A 78 16.21 -21.06 -17.24
C ARG A 78 15.26 -20.15 -17.99
N SER A 79 15.76 -18.99 -18.40
CA SER A 79 15.12 -18.19 -19.44
C SER A 79 15.29 -18.97 -20.74
N GLU A 80 14.20 -19.51 -21.26
CA GLU A 80 14.09 -19.75 -22.71
C GLU A 80 13.95 -18.41 -23.44
#